data_AF-A0A7J6W110-F1
#
_entry.id   AF-A0A7J6W110-F1
#
_cell.length_a   1.000
_cell.length_b   1.000
_cell.length_c   1.000
_cell.angle_alpha   90.00
_cell.angle_beta   90.00
_cell.angle_gamma   90.00
#
_symmetry.space_group_name_H-M   'P 1'
#
loop_
_entity.id
_entity.type
_entity.pdbx_description
1 polymer ?
#
loop_
_entity_poly.entity_id
_entity_poly.type
_entity_poly.pdbx_seq_one_letter_code
_entity_poly.pdbx_strand_id
1 'polypeptide(L)'
;MVDNSYLGSSDEVNKLMERVEATFIKHFANANRRKGINILRPKAKRERHRVTYSLGFFSGCTAALLVALIFIARARNIIEAKGSTQYMENMFPLYSLFGFVVLHMIMYAINIFFWRRYHVNYPFIFGFKQGTELGYREVLLLSTGLATLALASVLSNLDMEMDPKTKDYKAFTELLPLGLVTLVLLVIICPFNIIYRSSRFFLLHSAFHCLCAPLYKVTLPDFFLADQLTSQVQAIRSLEFYICYYGWGDFKQRRNTCTSYPVYDIFNYIIAMIPYLWRFIQCLRRLYEEKDSMQGYNALKYFSTIVAVCVRTTYSRRTNSLTWKVLAWTFSAIAATASTYWDIVIDWGLLQRQSKNRWLRDKLLVSHNFVYFGAMVCLCISFYIPENDCDFKHCFYFLLVS
;
A
#
# COMPACT_ATOMS: atom_id res chain seq x y z
N MET A 1 -10.80 19.32 -26.14
CA MET A 1 -11.28 20.43 -25.29
C MET A 1 -10.22 21.50 -25.04
N VAL A 2 -8.91 21.20 -25.09
CA VAL A 2 -7.85 22.25 -25.00
C VAL A 2 -7.81 23.12 -26.27
N ASP A 3 -8.02 22.52 -27.45
CA ASP A 3 -7.97 23.25 -28.73
C ASP A 3 -9.08 24.31 -28.89
N ASN A 4 -10.19 24.18 -28.16
CA ASN A 4 -11.30 25.16 -28.16
C ASN A 4 -11.24 26.14 -26.98
N SER A 5 -10.15 26.12 -26.18
CA SER A 5 -9.95 27.06 -25.08
C SER A 5 -9.21 28.30 -25.56
N TYR A 6 -9.37 29.43 -24.86
CA TYR A 6 -8.63 30.68 -25.16
C TYR A 6 -7.12 30.47 -25.25
N LEU A 7 -6.57 29.54 -24.47
CA LEU A 7 -5.15 29.18 -24.50
C LEU A 7 -4.76 28.35 -25.74
N GLY A 8 -5.68 27.52 -26.26
CA GLY A 8 -5.44 26.69 -27.45
C GLY A 8 -5.65 27.44 -28.77
N SER A 9 -6.46 28.50 -28.76
CA SER A 9 -6.76 29.33 -29.93
C SER A 9 -6.03 30.67 -29.96
N SER A 10 -5.16 30.96 -28.97
CA SER A 10 -4.41 32.23 -28.91
C SER A 10 -3.15 32.18 -29.76
N ASP A 11 -3.07 33.08 -30.75
CA ASP A 11 -1.89 33.25 -31.60
C ASP A 11 -0.64 33.68 -30.81
N GLU A 12 -0.82 34.38 -29.68
CA GLU A 12 0.29 34.77 -28.81
C GLU A 12 0.91 33.55 -28.12
N VAL A 13 0.06 32.64 -27.63
CA VAL A 13 0.51 31.38 -27.00
C VAL A 13 1.23 30.50 -28.03
N ASN A 14 0.69 30.42 -29.25
CA ASN A 14 1.32 29.67 -30.34
C ASN A 14 2.70 30.25 -30.72
N LYS A 15 2.80 31.58 -30.87
CA LYS A 15 4.09 32.26 -31.12
C LYS A 15 5.09 32.06 -29.98
N LEU A 16 4.62 32.07 -28.73
CA LEU A 16 5.46 31.83 -27.56
C LEU A 16 5.97 30.38 -27.55
N MET A 17 5.10 29.40 -27.82
CA MET A 17 5.49 27.99 -27.95
C MET A 17 6.56 27.79 -29.03
N GLU A 18 6.39 28.38 -30.21
CA GLU A 18 7.38 28.30 -31.29
C GLU A 18 8.72 28.91 -30.89
N ARG A 19 8.72 30.07 -30.23
CA ARG A 19 9.95 30.71 -29.72
C ARG A 19 10.65 29.84 -28.68
N VAL A 20 9.89 29.26 -27.74
CA VAL A 20 10.43 28.35 -26.72
C VAL A 20 11.04 27.12 -27.39
N GLU A 21 10.35 26.51 -28.36
CA GLU A 21 10.86 25.36 -29.09
C GLU A 21 12.15 25.66 -29.85
N ALA A 22 12.19 26.76 -30.60
CA ALA A 22 13.37 27.17 -31.35
C ALA A 22 14.57 27.45 -30.42
N THR A 23 14.33 28.18 -29.33
CA THR A 23 15.36 28.53 -28.33
C THR A 23 15.88 27.27 -27.64
N PHE A 24 15.00 26.36 -27.25
CA PHE A 24 15.37 25.11 -26.60
C PHE A 24 16.16 24.19 -27.54
N ILE A 25 15.73 24.05 -28.80
CA ILE A 25 16.45 23.24 -29.80
C ILE A 25 17.85 23.78 -30.04
N LYS A 26 17.99 25.12 -30.13
CA LYS A 26 19.28 25.78 -30.35
C LYS A 26 20.25 25.57 -29.18
N HIS A 27 19.80 25.77 -27.95
CA HIS A 27 20.69 25.77 -26.78
C HIS A 27 20.83 24.43 -26.05
N PHE A 28 19.81 23.57 -26.10
CA PHE A 28 19.77 22.31 -25.32
C PHE A 28 19.76 21.04 -26.17
N ALA A 29 19.49 21.15 -27.48
CA ALA A 29 19.47 19.99 -28.39
C ALA A 29 20.55 20.03 -29.48
N ASN A 30 21.55 20.90 -29.39
CA ASN A 30 22.60 21.09 -30.41
C ASN A 30 22.02 21.28 -31.82
N ALA A 31 20.98 22.11 -31.95
CA ALA A 31 20.21 22.31 -33.19
C ALA A 31 19.52 21.03 -33.76
N ASN A 32 19.53 19.90 -33.05
CA ASN A 32 18.82 18.70 -33.47
C ASN A 32 17.32 18.82 -33.14
N ARG A 33 16.54 19.27 -34.13
CA ARG A 33 15.08 19.45 -34.02
C ARG A 33 14.37 18.19 -33.55
N ARG A 34 14.75 17.01 -34.05
CA ARG A 34 14.08 15.74 -33.68
C ARG A 34 14.29 15.41 -32.20
N LYS A 35 15.50 15.62 -31.68
CA LYS A 35 15.83 15.44 -30.27
C LYS A 35 15.10 16.47 -29.39
N GLY A 36 15.13 17.76 -29.78
CA GLY A 36 14.48 18.83 -29.01
C GLY A 36 12.96 18.70 -28.97
N ILE A 37 12.30 18.43 -30.10
CA ILE A 37 10.85 18.22 -30.15
C ILE A 37 10.44 16.96 -29.38
N ASN A 38 11.22 15.86 -29.41
CA ASN A 38 10.91 14.68 -28.59
C ASN A 38 10.97 14.96 -27.08
N ILE A 39 11.79 15.91 -26.63
CA ILE A 39 11.88 16.33 -25.22
C ILE A 39 10.72 17.26 -24.87
N LEU A 40 10.43 18.26 -25.72
CA LEU A 40 9.42 19.29 -25.48
C LEU A 40 7.99 18.80 -25.69
N ARG A 41 7.78 17.90 -26.65
CA ARG A 41 6.49 17.27 -26.97
C ARG A 41 6.60 15.75 -26.82
N PRO A 42 6.63 15.25 -25.58
CA PRO A 42 6.57 13.81 -25.34
C PRO A 42 5.29 13.27 -25.97
N LYS A 43 5.42 12.31 -26.88
CA LYS A 43 4.25 11.67 -27.49
C LYS A 43 3.43 11.00 -26.40
N ALA A 44 2.11 11.24 -26.40
CA ALA A 44 1.19 10.49 -25.56
C ALA A 44 1.45 8.99 -25.75
N LYS A 45 1.71 8.28 -24.65
CA LYS A 45 2.02 6.84 -24.68
C LYS A 45 0.82 6.13 -25.31
N ARG A 46 0.98 5.59 -26.53
CA ARG A 46 -0.08 4.84 -27.21
C ARG A 46 -0.56 3.75 -26.26
N GLU A 47 -1.86 3.75 -25.95
CA GLU A 47 -2.43 2.75 -25.06
C GLU A 47 -2.13 1.35 -25.62
N ARG A 48 -1.50 0.52 -24.80
CA ARG A 48 -1.19 -0.86 -25.21
C ARG A 48 -2.46 -1.67 -25.06
N HIS A 49 -3.16 -1.93 -26.17
CA HIS A 49 -4.34 -2.81 -26.22
C HIS A 49 -4.15 -4.13 -25.44
N ARG A 50 -2.93 -4.66 -25.46
CA ARG A 50 -2.52 -5.84 -24.66
C ARG A 50 -2.75 -5.67 -23.16
N VAL A 51 -2.43 -4.52 -22.57
CA VAL A 51 -2.61 -4.27 -21.12
C VAL A 51 -4.09 -4.28 -20.78
N THR A 52 -4.92 -3.59 -21.57
CA THR A 52 -6.38 -3.55 -21.35
C THR A 52 -7.01 -4.93 -21.49
N TYR A 53 -6.63 -5.70 -22.52
CA TYR A 53 -7.10 -7.06 -22.71
C TYR A 53 -6.69 -7.98 -21.54
N SER A 54 -5.40 -7.99 -21.19
CA SER A 54 -4.89 -8.82 -20.09
C SER A 54 -5.52 -8.43 -18.75
N LEU A 55 -5.74 -7.13 -18.50
CA LEU A 55 -6.43 -6.68 -17.30
C LEU A 55 -7.85 -7.23 -17.25
N GLY A 56 -8.61 -7.15 -18.35
CA GLY A 56 -9.95 -7.73 -18.43
C GLY A 56 -9.94 -9.24 -18.17
N PHE A 57 -9.01 -9.97 -18.78
CA PHE A 57 -8.85 -11.40 -18.59
C PHE A 57 -8.57 -11.77 -17.13
N PHE A 58 -7.52 -11.20 -16.51
CA PHE A 58 -7.17 -11.51 -15.12
C PHE A 58 -8.22 -11.05 -14.11
N SER A 59 -8.89 -9.92 -14.36
CA SER A 59 -10.04 -9.50 -13.54
C SER A 59 -11.17 -10.52 -13.61
N GLY A 60 -11.50 -11.02 -14.82
CA GLY A 60 -12.50 -12.07 -15.01
C GLY A 60 -12.13 -13.38 -14.31
N CYS A 61 -10.88 -13.82 -14.44
CA CYS A 61 -10.37 -15.00 -13.72
C CYS A 61 -10.44 -14.82 -12.21
N THR A 62 -10.01 -13.67 -11.68
CA THR A 62 -10.08 -13.36 -10.25
C THR A 62 -11.52 -13.46 -9.74
N ALA A 63 -12.48 -12.85 -10.45
CA ALA A 63 -13.89 -12.92 -10.08
C ALA A 63 -14.44 -14.35 -10.11
N ALA A 64 -14.13 -15.12 -11.16
CA ALA A 64 -14.57 -16.51 -11.29
C ALA A 64 -14.00 -17.41 -10.17
N LEU A 65 -12.70 -17.28 -9.86
CA LEU A 65 -12.05 -18.04 -8.79
C LEU A 65 -12.57 -17.64 -7.40
N LEU A 66 -12.86 -16.36 -7.18
CA LEU A 66 -13.49 -15.90 -5.95
C LEU A 66 -14.87 -16.54 -5.76
N VAL A 67 -15.70 -16.55 -6.81
CA VAL A 67 -17.01 -17.19 -6.80
C VAL A 67 -16.86 -18.69 -6.53
N ALA A 68 -15.93 -19.37 -7.20
CA ALA A 68 -15.65 -20.79 -6.97
C ALA A 68 -15.24 -21.08 -5.51
N LEU A 69 -14.37 -20.23 -4.93
CA LEU A 69 -13.96 -20.34 -3.53
C LEU A 69 -15.16 -20.19 -2.57
N ILE A 70 -16.03 -19.20 -2.82
CA ILE A 70 -17.25 -19.00 -2.00
C ILE A 70 -18.17 -20.21 -2.09
N PHE A 71 -18.38 -20.74 -3.29
CA PHE A 71 -19.20 -21.95 -3.49
C PHE A 71 -18.60 -23.15 -2.76
N ILE A 72 -17.30 -23.40 -2.88
CA ILE A 72 -16.61 -24.50 -2.19
C ILE A 72 -16.69 -24.34 -0.68
N ALA A 73 -16.44 -23.13 -0.16
CA ALA A 73 -16.49 -22.83 1.26
C ALA A 73 -17.88 -23.09 1.86
N ARG A 74 -18.95 -22.68 1.15
CA ARG A 74 -20.34 -22.90 1.58
C ARG A 74 -20.80 -24.34 1.40
N ALA A 75 -20.58 -24.94 0.23
CA ALA A 75 -21.05 -26.28 -0.07
C ALA A 75 -20.43 -27.34 0.86
N ARG A 76 -19.23 -27.08 1.39
CA ARG A 76 -18.49 -28.03 2.23
C ARG A 76 -18.47 -27.66 3.71
N ASN A 77 -19.14 -26.58 4.12
CA ASN A 77 -19.09 -26.03 5.48
C ASN A 77 -17.67 -26.07 6.06
N ILE A 78 -16.69 -25.53 5.31
CA ILE A 78 -15.26 -25.65 5.66
C ILE A 78 -14.99 -25.11 7.07
N ILE A 79 -15.79 -24.14 7.54
CA ILE A 79 -15.68 -23.56 8.88
C ILE A 79 -16.04 -24.57 9.98
N GLU A 80 -16.98 -25.47 9.73
CA GLU A 80 -17.48 -26.46 10.72
C GLU A 80 -16.83 -27.85 10.55
N ALA A 81 -16.03 -28.04 9.50
CA ALA A 81 -15.37 -29.31 9.22
C ALA A 81 -14.28 -29.66 10.26
N LYS A 82 -14.08 -30.96 10.52
CA LYS A 82 -13.03 -31.44 11.42
C LYS A 82 -11.65 -31.04 10.88
N GLY A 83 -10.89 -30.26 11.65
CA GLY A 83 -9.58 -29.72 11.23
C GLY A 83 -9.64 -28.30 10.64
N SER A 84 -10.83 -27.68 10.54
CA SER A 84 -11.01 -26.32 10.05
C SER A 84 -10.19 -25.29 10.83
N THR A 85 -10.17 -25.40 12.16
CA THR A 85 -9.42 -24.50 13.04
C THR A 85 -7.93 -24.54 12.73
N GLN A 86 -7.37 -25.75 12.58
CA GLN A 86 -5.96 -25.93 12.24
C GLN A 86 -5.64 -25.39 10.83
N TYR A 87 -6.52 -25.58 9.85
CA TYR A 87 -6.34 -24.98 8.53
C TYR A 87 -6.39 -23.45 8.60
N MET A 88 -7.38 -22.89 9.29
CA MET A 88 -7.55 -21.44 9.41
C MET A 88 -6.39 -20.79 10.15
N GLU A 89 -5.90 -21.37 11.25
CA GLU A 89 -4.77 -20.81 12.01
C GLU A 89 -3.44 -20.84 11.24
N ASN A 90 -3.28 -21.77 10.29
CA ASN A 90 -2.03 -21.93 9.53
C ASN A 90 -2.10 -21.30 8.14
N MET A 91 -3.11 -21.61 7.34
CA MET A 91 -3.18 -21.20 5.93
C MET A 91 -3.75 -19.80 5.75
N PHE A 92 -4.70 -19.37 6.58
CA PHE A 92 -5.31 -18.05 6.44
C PHE A 92 -4.28 -16.92 6.60
N PRO A 93 -3.37 -16.90 7.60
CA PRO A 93 -2.33 -15.88 7.71
C PRO A 93 -1.37 -15.84 6.51
N LEU A 94 -1.12 -16.99 5.87
CA LEU A 94 -0.24 -17.08 4.71
C LEU A 94 -0.91 -16.49 3.47
N TYR A 95 -2.17 -16.82 3.22
CA TYR A 95 -2.91 -16.30 2.07
C TYR A 95 -3.41 -14.87 2.26
N SER A 96 -3.65 -14.44 3.50
CA SER A 96 -4.08 -13.07 3.81
C SER A 96 -3.03 -12.03 3.40
N LEU A 97 -1.73 -12.38 3.43
CA LEU A 97 -0.65 -11.56 2.91
C LEU A 97 -0.93 -11.10 1.46
N PHE A 98 -1.31 -12.02 0.58
CA PHE A 98 -1.62 -11.68 -0.81
C PHE A 98 -2.87 -10.82 -0.92
N GLY A 99 -3.88 -11.09 -0.08
CA GLY A 99 -5.07 -10.23 0.03
C GLY A 99 -4.73 -8.79 0.37
N PHE A 100 -3.86 -8.59 1.37
CA PHE A 100 -3.39 -7.26 1.78
C PHE A 100 -2.58 -6.55 0.68
N VAL A 101 -1.66 -7.27 0.02
CA VAL A 101 -0.85 -6.73 -1.08
C VAL A 101 -1.73 -6.37 -2.29
N VAL A 102 -2.68 -7.23 -2.67
CA VAL A 102 -3.64 -6.97 -3.75
C VAL A 102 -4.51 -5.76 -3.41
N LEU A 103 -5.07 -5.70 -2.21
CA LEU A 103 -5.88 -4.57 -1.77
C LEU A 103 -5.08 -3.25 -1.84
N HIS A 104 -3.86 -3.24 -1.32
CA HIS A 104 -2.97 -2.09 -1.40
C HIS A 104 -2.71 -1.64 -2.84
N MET A 105 -2.43 -2.59 -3.76
CA MET A 105 -2.24 -2.26 -5.18
C MET A 105 -3.50 -1.71 -5.85
N ILE A 106 -4.69 -2.22 -5.53
CA ILE A 106 -5.97 -1.69 -6.03
C ILE A 106 -6.14 -0.24 -5.56
N MET A 107 -5.92 0.02 -4.27
CA MET A 107 -6.06 1.37 -3.72
C MET A 107 -5.03 2.33 -4.32
N TYR A 108 -3.79 1.89 -4.50
CA TYR A 108 -2.77 2.68 -5.20
C TYR A 108 -3.15 2.97 -6.66
N ALA A 109 -3.74 2.01 -7.37
CA ALA A 109 -4.24 2.23 -8.72
C ALA A 109 -5.39 3.25 -8.77
N ILE A 110 -6.30 3.21 -7.79
CA ILE A 110 -7.39 4.18 -7.64
C ILE A 110 -6.80 5.58 -7.42
N ASN A 111 -5.77 5.72 -6.59
CA ASN A 111 -5.07 6.99 -6.40
C ASN A 111 -4.51 7.54 -7.73
N ILE A 112 -3.80 6.70 -8.50
CA ILE A 112 -3.28 7.11 -9.83
C ILE A 112 -4.41 7.49 -10.79
N PHE A 113 -5.53 6.76 -10.76
CA PHE A 113 -6.70 7.08 -11.59
C PHE A 113 -7.22 8.48 -11.27
N PHE A 114 -7.42 8.81 -9.99
CA PHE A 114 -7.90 10.13 -9.58
C PHE A 114 -6.88 11.23 -9.83
N TRP A 115 -5.59 11.02 -9.55
CA TRP A 115 -4.54 11.97 -9.89
C TRP A 115 -4.53 12.29 -11.39
N ARG A 116 -4.68 11.26 -12.25
CA ARG A 116 -4.78 11.47 -13.70
C ARG A 116 -6.08 12.20 -14.08
N ARG A 117 -7.21 11.87 -13.46
CA ARG A 117 -8.53 12.46 -13.73
C ARG A 117 -8.61 13.95 -13.35
N TYR A 118 -7.89 14.35 -12.30
CA TYR A 118 -7.81 15.72 -11.78
C TYR A 118 -6.51 16.44 -12.18
N HIS A 119 -5.78 15.91 -13.16
CA HIS A 119 -4.58 16.53 -13.73
C HIS A 119 -3.44 16.82 -12.73
N VAL A 120 -3.34 16.02 -11.67
CA VAL A 120 -2.21 16.04 -10.74
C VAL A 120 -1.00 15.41 -11.43
N ASN A 121 0.09 16.16 -11.51
CA ASN A 121 1.35 15.70 -12.09
C ASN A 121 2.12 14.80 -11.10
N TYR A 122 1.53 13.65 -10.75
CA TYR A 122 2.16 12.68 -9.85
C TYR A 122 3.56 12.22 -10.32
N PRO A 123 3.88 12.10 -11.63
CA PRO A 123 5.23 11.74 -12.05
C PRO A 123 6.28 12.78 -11.65
N PHE A 124 5.93 14.06 -11.71
CA PHE A 124 6.78 15.13 -11.21
C PHE A 124 6.93 15.09 -9.69
N ILE A 125 5.81 14.93 -8.96
CA ILE A 125 5.76 14.87 -7.49
C ILE A 125 6.64 13.74 -6.94
N PHE A 126 6.56 12.56 -7.53
CA PHE A 126 7.36 11.39 -7.13
C PHE A 126 8.75 11.35 -7.79
N GLY A 127 9.11 12.31 -8.64
CA GLY A 127 10.41 12.35 -9.31
C GLY A 127 10.63 11.22 -10.32
N PHE A 128 9.57 10.66 -10.92
CA PHE A 128 9.69 9.65 -11.95
C PHE A 128 10.32 10.21 -13.22
N LYS A 129 11.17 9.40 -13.87
CA LYS A 129 11.64 9.72 -15.22
C LYS A 129 10.45 9.69 -16.17
N GLN A 130 10.33 10.72 -17.00
CA GLN A 130 9.21 10.87 -17.93
C GLN A 130 9.06 9.63 -18.84
N GLY A 131 7.85 9.07 -18.88
CA GLY A 131 7.49 7.89 -19.67
C GLY A 131 7.70 6.54 -18.95
N THR A 132 8.36 6.55 -17.79
CA THR A 132 8.62 5.36 -16.96
C THR A 132 7.57 5.13 -15.87
N GLU A 133 6.68 6.09 -15.66
CA GLU A 133 5.60 6.00 -14.68
C GLU A 133 4.63 4.85 -15.00
N LEU A 134 4.18 4.18 -13.93
CA LEU A 134 3.12 3.18 -13.99
C LEU A 134 1.77 3.89 -14.04
N GLY A 135 0.94 3.54 -15.03
CA GLY A 135 -0.46 3.94 -15.02
C GLY A 135 -1.32 3.03 -14.14
N TYR A 136 -2.54 3.50 -13.84
CA TYR A 136 -3.48 2.75 -13.02
C TYR A 136 -3.84 1.38 -13.63
N ARG A 137 -3.95 1.27 -14.96
CA ARG A 137 -4.26 -0.01 -15.64
C ARG A 137 -3.12 -1.02 -15.49
N GLU A 138 -1.87 -0.56 -15.56
CA GLU A 138 -0.70 -1.42 -15.34
C GLU A 138 -0.63 -1.93 -13.90
N VAL A 139 -0.91 -1.07 -12.91
CA VAL A 139 -0.99 -1.49 -11.50
C VAL A 139 -2.14 -2.48 -11.28
N LEU A 140 -3.33 -2.20 -11.81
CA LEU A 140 -4.46 -3.12 -11.74
C LEU A 140 -4.15 -4.47 -12.38
N LEU A 141 -3.44 -4.50 -13.52
CA LEU A 141 -3.05 -5.73 -14.18
C LEU A 141 -2.13 -6.58 -13.29
N LEU A 142 -1.13 -5.97 -12.65
CA LEU A 142 -0.27 -6.68 -11.70
C LEU A 142 -1.06 -7.17 -10.49
N SER A 143 -2.00 -6.35 -10.02
CA SER A 143 -2.87 -6.68 -8.90
C SER A 143 -3.79 -7.86 -9.17
N THR A 144 -4.49 -7.86 -10.30
CA THR A 144 -5.41 -8.95 -10.65
C THR A 144 -4.67 -10.20 -11.11
N GLY A 145 -3.47 -10.06 -11.70
CA GLY A 145 -2.56 -11.17 -11.95
C GLY A 145 -2.16 -11.87 -10.65
N LEU A 146 -1.70 -11.12 -9.64
CA LEU A 146 -1.36 -11.66 -8.32
C LEU A 146 -2.58 -12.28 -7.62
N ALA A 147 -3.74 -11.61 -7.68
CA ALA A 147 -4.98 -12.12 -7.09
C ALA A 147 -5.40 -13.45 -7.73
N THR A 148 -5.29 -13.57 -9.06
CA THR A 148 -5.58 -14.81 -9.79
C THR A 148 -4.65 -15.93 -9.33
N LEU A 149 -3.34 -15.68 -9.25
CA LEU A 149 -2.36 -16.67 -8.79
C LEU A 149 -2.60 -17.08 -7.34
N ALA A 150 -2.90 -16.14 -6.46
CA ALA A 150 -3.20 -16.41 -5.05
C ALA A 150 -4.48 -17.23 -4.89
N LEU A 151 -5.57 -16.87 -5.57
CA LEU A 151 -6.82 -17.63 -5.51
C LEU A 151 -6.69 -19.02 -6.14
N ALA A 152 -5.97 -19.13 -7.26
CA ALA A 152 -5.67 -20.42 -7.86
C ALA A 152 -4.84 -21.31 -6.91
N SER A 153 -3.87 -20.72 -6.19
CA SER A 153 -3.11 -21.41 -5.15
C SER A 153 -3.99 -21.90 -4.00
N VAL A 154 -4.90 -21.04 -3.48
CA VAL A 154 -5.85 -21.42 -2.43
C VAL A 154 -6.72 -22.59 -2.90
N LEU A 155 -7.31 -22.47 -4.08
CA LEU A 155 -8.18 -23.51 -4.64
C LEU A 155 -7.42 -24.81 -4.92
N SER A 156 -6.18 -24.74 -5.39
CA SER A 156 -5.34 -25.92 -5.60
C SER A 156 -4.98 -26.60 -4.27
N ASN A 157 -4.65 -25.81 -3.24
CA ASN A 157 -4.37 -26.33 -1.90
C ASN A 157 -5.60 -27.03 -1.31
N LEU A 158 -6.78 -26.40 -1.43
CA LEU A 158 -8.05 -26.99 -1.01
C LEU A 158 -8.38 -28.26 -1.82
N ASP A 159 -8.19 -28.26 -3.14
CA ASP A 159 -8.48 -29.42 -4.00
C ASP A 159 -7.58 -30.62 -3.75
N MET A 160 -6.29 -30.38 -3.55
CA MET A 160 -5.32 -31.44 -3.26
C MET A 160 -5.50 -32.06 -1.87
N GLU A 161 -6.11 -31.33 -0.92
CA GLU A 161 -6.54 -31.88 0.37
C GLU A 161 -7.76 -32.81 0.24
N MET A 162 -8.49 -32.73 -0.87
CA MET A 162 -9.77 -33.39 -1.10
C MET A 162 -9.67 -34.72 -1.89
N ASP A 163 -8.52 -35.09 -2.46
CA ASP A 163 -8.38 -36.33 -3.23
C ASP A 163 -8.33 -37.59 -2.30
N PRO A 164 -9.32 -38.51 -2.40
CA PRO A 164 -9.39 -39.70 -1.55
C PRO A 164 -8.23 -40.69 -1.74
N LYS A 165 -7.43 -40.57 -2.81
CA LYS A 165 -6.19 -41.33 -3.00
C LYS A 165 -4.99 -40.74 -2.26
N THR A 166 -5.05 -39.45 -1.90
CA THR A 166 -3.93 -38.70 -1.30
C THR A 166 -4.24 -38.26 0.14
N LYS A 167 -5.09 -39.00 0.86
CA LYS A 167 -5.51 -38.73 2.25
C LYS A 167 -4.41 -38.41 3.24
N ASP A 168 -3.15 -38.69 2.91
CA ASP A 168 -2.00 -38.23 3.68
C ASP A 168 -1.61 -36.83 3.22
N TYR A 169 -1.72 -35.90 4.17
CA TYR A 169 -1.03 -34.61 4.16
C TYR A 169 0.24 -34.65 3.27
N LYS A 170 0.25 -33.82 2.22
CA LYS A 170 1.42 -33.68 1.34
C LYS A 170 2.10 -32.37 1.66
N ALA A 171 3.27 -32.42 2.27
CA ALA A 171 4.06 -31.21 2.56
C ALA A 171 4.30 -30.32 1.34
N PHE A 172 4.21 -30.87 0.13
CA PHE A 172 4.30 -30.12 -1.11
C PHE A 172 3.15 -29.10 -1.31
N THR A 173 1.91 -29.39 -0.89
CA THR A 173 0.78 -28.46 -1.06
C THR A 173 0.88 -27.25 -0.14
N GLU A 174 1.50 -27.43 1.01
CA GLU A 174 1.84 -26.37 1.97
C GLU A 174 2.90 -25.41 1.42
N LEU A 175 3.65 -25.78 0.37
CA LEU A 175 4.68 -24.92 -0.22
C LEU A 175 4.12 -23.95 -1.25
N LEU A 176 2.85 -24.07 -1.65
CA LEU A 176 2.25 -23.17 -2.64
C LEU A 176 2.29 -21.68 -2.24
N PRO A 177 1.92 -21.27 -1.00
CA PRO A 177 2.05 -19.89 -0.56
C PRO A 177 3.51 -19.43 -0.56
N LEU A 178 4.44 -20.27 -0.10
CA LEU A 178 5.88 -19.97 -0.10
C LEU A 178 6.42 -19.77 -1.52
N GLY A 179 6.03 -20.63 -2.46
CA GLY A 179 6.42 -20.53 -3.86
C GLY A 179 5.94 -19.21 -4.47
N LEU A 180 4.69 -18.81 -4.18
CA LEU A 180 4.13 -17.55 -4.67
C LEU A 180 4.82 -16.33 -4.05
N VAL A 181 5.08 -16.31 -2.73
CA VAL A 181 5.79 -15.20 -2.08
C VAL A 181 7.22 -15.09 -2.61
N THR A 182 7.89 -16.23 -2.81
CA THR A 182 9.25 -16.29 -3.38
C THR A 182 9.26 -15.74 -4.80
N LEU A 183 8.28 -16.13 -5.64
CA LEU A 183 8.12 -15.58 -6.99
C LEU A 183 7.97 -14.05 -6.96
N VAL A 184 7.13 -13.52 -6.08
CA VAL A 184 6.94 -12.06 -5.94
C VAL A 184 8.25 -11.37 -5.53
N LEU A 185 8.97 -11.90 -4.54
CA LEU A 185 10.25 -11.33 -4.09
C LEU A 185 11.33 -11.37 -5.19
N LEU A 186 11.44 -12.49 -5.91
CA LEU A 186 12.34 -12.61 -7.06
C LEU A 186 11.99 -11.61 -8.14
N VAL A 187 10.70 -11.43 -8.44
CA VAL A 187 10.24 -10.40 -9.38
C VAL A 187 10.56 -9.00 -8.89
N ILE A 188 10.45 -8.68 -7.60
CA ILE A 188 10.77 -7.34 -7.07
C ILE A 188 12.28 -7.04 -7.21
N ILE A 189 13.14 -7.98 -6.81
CA ILE A 189 14.61 -7.78 -6.73
C ILE A 189 15.29 -7.94 -8.10
N CYS A 190 14.66 -8.61 -9.06
CA CYS A 190 15.26 -8.97 -10.34
C CYS A 190 15.87 -7.76 -11.10
N PRO A 191 17.17 -7.77 -11.46
CA PRO A 191 17.80 -6.64 -12.13
C PRO A 191 17.42 -6.52 -13.61
N PHE A 192 16.86 -7.58 -14.21
CA PHE A 192 16.53 -7.64 -15.64
C PHE A 192 15.33 -6.73 -15.99
N ASN A 193 15.21 -6.37 -17.27
CA ASN A 193 14.12 -5.51 -17.78
C ASN A 193 12.80 -6.28 -17.96
N ILE A 194 12.37 -6.96 -16.90
CA ILE A 194 11.12 -7.70 -16.77
C ILE A 194 10.19 -6.87 -15.88
N ILE A 195 8.87 -6.91 -16.11
CA ILE A 195 7.82 -6.31 -15.24
C ILE A 195 8.23 -4.93 -14.66
N TYR A 196 8.12 -3.87 -15.47
CA TYR A 196 8.27 -2.48 -15.02
C TYR A 196 9.49 -2.19 -14.12
N ARG A 197 10.71 -2.51 -14.61
CA ARG A 197 11.99 -2.35 -13.90
C ARG A 197 12.13 -1.02 -13.15
N SER A 198 11.84 0.11 -13.82
CA SER A 198 12.00 1.45 -13.21
C SER A 198 11.22 1.60 -11.91
N SER A 199 9.99 1.09 -11.87
CA SER A 199 9.11 1.19 -10.70
C SER A 199 9.55 0.25 -9.57
N ARG A 200 10.07 -0.93 -9.90
CA ARG A 200 10.62 -1.87 -8.91
C ARG A 200 11.85 -1.29 -8.22
N PHE A 201 12.78 -0.72 -8.98
CA PHE A 201 13.96 -0.05 -8.42
C PHE A 201 13.59 1.21 -7.62
N PHE A 202 12.56 1.95 -8.04
CA PHE A 202 12.03 3.05 -7.25
C PHE A 202 11.49 2.57 -5.89
N LEU A 203 10.69 1.51 -5.86
CA LEU A 203 10.18 0.92 -4.62
C LEU A 203 11.32 0.46 -3.71
N LEU A 204 12.31 -0.26 -4.25
CA LEU A 204 13.48 -0.72 -3.50
C LEU A 204 14.32 0.44 -2.95
N HIS A 205 14.50 1.50 -3.74
CA HIS A 205 15.23 2.69 -3.32
C HIS A 205 14.52 3.42 -2.18
N SER A 206 13.22 3.67 -2.30
CA SER A 206 12.44 4.28 -1.22
C SER A 206 12.37 3.39 0.02
N ALA A 207 12.25 2.06 -0.14
CA ALA A 207 12.26 1.13 0.99
C ALA A 207 13.61 1.18 1.73
N PHE A 208 14.72 1.25 0.99
CA PHE A 208 16.05 1.41 1.55
C PHE A 208 16.22 2.74 2.29
N HIS A 209 15.72 3.85 1.73
CA HIS A 209 15.69 5.13 2.44
C HIS A 209 14.84 5.11 3.71
N CYS A 210 13.72 4.38 3.74
CA CYS A 210 12.94 4.20 4.97
C CYS A 210 13.73 3.41 6.03
N LEU A 211 14.39 2.32 5.63
CA LEU A 211 15.24 1.52 6.51
C LEU A 211 16.41 2.33 7.08
N CYS A 212 17.01 3.16 6.25
CA CYS A 212 18.13 4.04 6.59
C CYS A 212 17.67 5.48 6.83
N ALA A 213 16.43 5.70 7.31
CA ALA A 213 15.83 7.02 7.49
C ALA A 213 16.69 8.06 8.23
N PRO A 214 17.52 7.72 9.25
CA PRO A 214 18.35 8.74 9.89
C PRO A 214 19.55 9.18 9.03
N LEU A 215 19.92 8.43 8.00
CA LEU A 215 21.12 8.64 7.18
C LEU A 215 20.87 9.43 5.89
N TYR A 216 19.62 9.51 5.44
CA TYR A 216 19.24 10.15 4.18
C TYR A 216 18.27 11.30 4.41
N LYS A 217 18.32 12.31 3.54
CA LYS A 217 17.32 13.36 3.51
C LYS A 217 15.97 12.75 3.11
N VAL A 218 14.94 13.03 3.90
CA VAL A 218 13.59 12.48 3.67
C VAL A 218 12.98 13.17 2.45
N THR A 219 12.76 12.41 1.38
CA THR A 219 12.03 12.90 0.20
C THR A 219 10.55 12.55 0.31
N LEU A 220 9.71 13.18 -0.53
CA LEU A 220 8.28 12.89 -0.55
C LEU A 220 7.95 11.41 -0.87
N PRO A 221 8.61 10.72 -1.82
CA PRO A 221 8.49 9.27 -1.97
C PRO A 221 8.74 8.46 -0.69
N ASP A 222 9.78 8.82 0.06
CA ASP A 222 10.18 8.11 1.28
C ASP A 222 9.16 8.32 2.40
N PHE A 223 8.66 9.55 2.52
CA PHE A 223 7.54 9.90 3.40
C PHE A 223 6.28 9.10 3.02
N PHE A 224 5.94 9.08 1.73
CA PHE A 224 4.74 8.41 1.22
C PHE A 224 4.79 6.91 1.49
N LEU A 225 5.91 6.25 1.16
CA LEU A 225 6.07 4.81 1.36
C LEU A 225 6.01 4.45 2.85
N ALA A 226 6.75 5.17 3.70
CA ALA A 226 6.72 4.91 5.13
C ALA A 226 5.32 5.07 5.72
N ASP A 227 4.55 6.05 5.25
CA ASP A 227 3.20 6.29 5.73
C ASP A 227 2.25 5.16 5.31
N GLN A 228 2.37 4.66 4.08
CA GLN A 228 1.65 3.47 3.63
C GLN A 228 2.00 2.23 4.45
N LEU A 229 3.27 2.05 4.84
CA LEU A 229 3.71 0.91 5.65
C LEU A 229 3.08 0.88 7.05
N THR A 230 2.70 2.04 7.62
CA THR A 230 1.98 2.10 8.91
C THR A 230 0.59 1.43 8.87
N SER A 231 0.01 1.31 7.68
CA SER A 231 -1.24 0.57 7.45
C SER A 231 -1.04 -0.85 6.95
N GLN A 232 0.20 -1.33 6.90
CA GLN A 232 0.55 -2.69 6.45
C GLN A 232 1.11 -3.55 7.59
N VAL A 233 0.95 -3.14 8.85
CA VAL A 233 1.44 -3.88 10.02
C VAL A 233 0.99 -5.34 9.99
N GLN A 234 -0.27 -5.60 9.65
CA GLN A 234 -0.78 -6.97 9.58
C GLN A 234 -0.16 -7.79 8.44
N ALA A 235 0.12 -7.18 7.28
CA ALA A 235 0.84 -7.85 6.21
C ALA A 235 2.29 -8.18 6.61
N ILE A 236 2.96 -7.28 7.35
CA ILE A 236 4.33 -7.53 7.85
C ILE A 236 4.32 -8.63 8.91
N ARG A 237 3.29 -8.70 9.77
CA ARG A 237 3.09 -9.83 10.70
C ARG A 237 2.83 -11.15 9.97
N SER A 238 2.12 -11.15 8.84
CA SER A 238 2.02 -12.35 8.00
C SER A 238 3.40 -12.79 7.51
N LEU A 239 4.28 -11.86 7.08
CA LEU A 239 5.66 -12.20 6.69
C LEU A 239 6.48 -12.79 7.85
N GLU A 240 6.30 -12.29 9.07
CA GLU A 240 6.87 -12.91 10.28
C GLU A 240 6.44 -14.38 10.41
N PHE A 241 5.14 -14.62 10.26
CA PHE A 241 4.57 -15.96 10.32
C PHE A 241 5.13 -16.87 9.21
N TYR A 242 5.34 -16.36 7.98
CA TYR A 242 6.04 -17.11 6.92
C TYR A 242 7.43 -17.56 7.38
N ILE A 243 8.23 -16.66 7.97
CA ILE A 243 9.59 -16.98 8.41
C ILE A 243 9.57 -18.10 9.46
N CYS A 244 8.67 -18.00 10.43
CA CYS A 244 8.55 -19.02 11.45
C CYS A 244 8.01 -20.35 10.89
N TYR A 245 6.85 -20.33 10.23
CA TYR A 245 6.13 -21.52 9.78
C TYR A 245 6.95 -22.39 8.81
N TYR A 246 7.67 -21.76 7.89
CA TYR A 246 8.54 -22.49 6.96
C TYR A 246 9.95 -22.72 7.53
N GLY A 247 10.51 -21.78 8.28
CA GLY A 247 11.86 -21.88 8.82
C GLY A 247 12.02 -22.98 9.88
N TRP A 248 11.03 -23.14 10.76
CA TRP A 248 11.02 -24.17 11.80
C TRP A 248 10.43 -25.51 11.34
N GLY A 249 9.97 -25.61 10.09
CA GLY A 249 9.44 -26.85 9.53
C GLY A 249 8.02 -27.20 9.99
N ASP A 250 7.32 -26.26 10.64
CA ASP A 250 5.94 -26.37 11.10
C ASP A 250 4.97 -26.75 9.97
N PHE A 251 5.28 -26.29 8.76
CA PHE A 251 4.56 -26.68 7.55
C PHE A 251 4.45 -28.20 7.43
N LYS A 252 5.50 -28.99 7.71
CA LYS A 252 5.62 -30.47 7.52
C LYS A 252 4.59 -31.29 8.28
N GLN A 253 3.97 -30.73 9.30
CA GLN A 253 2.94 -31.40 10.10
C GLN A 253 1.69 -30.53 10.25
N ARG A 254 1.63 -29.40 9.52
CA ARG A 254 0.62 -28.35 9.64
C ARG A 254 0.38 -27.94 11.10
N ARG A 255 1.45 -27.75 11.87
CA ARG A 255 1.38 -27.31 13.27
C ARG A 255 1.77 -25.84 13.36
N ASN A 256 1.22 -25.13 14.34
CA ASN A 256 1.62 -23.77 14.66
C ASN A 256 2.31 -23.77 16.02
N THR A 257 3.64 -23.89 16.02
CA THR A 257 4.48 -23.82 17.22
C THR A 257 5.18 -22.47 17.35
N CYS A 258 4.88 -21.52 16.48
CA CYS A 258 5.53 -20.21 16.47
C CYS A 258 5.49 -19.47 17.81
N THR A 259 4.34 -19.50 18.48
CA THR A 259 4.16 -18.89 19.82
C THR A 259 4.91 -19.60 20.94
N SER A 260 5.47 -20.79 20.68
CA SER A 260 6.30 -21.51 21.65
C SER A 260 7.76 -21.02 21.66
N TYR A 261 8.19 -20.27 20.63
CA TYR A 261 9.53 -19.73 20.54
C TYR A 261 9.60 -18.30 21.10
N PRO A 262 10.41 -18.04 22.14
CA PRO A 262 10.58 -16.70 22.70
C PRO A 262 11.04 -15.66 21.66
N VAL A 263 11.79 -16.11 20.65
CA VAL A 263 12.27 -15.28 19.55
C VAL A 263 11.10 -14.73 18.73
N TYR A 264 10.12 -15.56 18.38
CA TYR A 264 8.91 -15.14 17.65
C TYR A 264 8.11 -14.12 18.46
N ASP A 265 8.02 -14.30 19.77
CA ASP A 265 7.34 -13.34 20.63
C ASP A 265 8.03 -11.97 20.61
N ILE A 266 9.36 -11.92 20.68
CA ILE A 266 10.12 -10.66 20.59
C ILE A 266 9.93 -10.00 19.23
N PHE A 267 10.01 -10.76 18.13
CA PHE A 267 9.81 -10.21 16.79
C PHE A 267 8.40 -9.64 16.60
N ASN A 268 7.39 -10.21 17.25
CA ASN A 268 6.03 -9.74 17.14
C ASN A 268 5.84 -8.31 17.68
N TYR A 269 6.60 -7.95 18.73
CA TYR A 269 6.68 -6.57 19.22
C TYR A 269 7.41 -5.66 18.24
N ILE A 270 8.57 -6.10 17.76
CA ILE A 270 9.45 -5.30 16.90
C ILE A 270 8.74 -4.97 15.58
N ILE A 271 8.15 -5.97 14.93
CA ILE A 271 7.48 -5.83 13.64
C ILE A 271 6.26 -4.91 13.70
N ALA A 272 5.51 -4.95 14.79
CA ALA A 272 4.37 -4.07 14.99
C ALA A 272 4.79 -2.59 15.15
N MET A 273 5.98 -2.34 15.70
CA MET A 273 6.50 -1.01 15.96
C MET A 273 7.27 -0.41 14.78
N ILE A 274 7.97 -1.23 13.98
CA ILE A 274 8.89 -0.78 12.92
C ILE A 274 8.30 0.29 11.99
N PRO A 275 7.08 0.13 11.42
CA PRO A 275 6.54 1.13 10.50
C PRO A 275 6.37 2.51 11.15
N TYR A 276 5.88 2.53 12.39
CA TYR A 276 5.71 3.77 13.16
C TYR A 276 7.06 4.35 13.59
N LEU A 277 8.06 3.51 13.87
CA LEU A 277 9.42 3.94 14.18
C LEU A 277 10.08 4.63 12.99
N TRP A 278 9.94 4.09 11.76
CA TRP A 278 10.45 4.76 10.56
C TRP A 278 9.85 6.15 10.40
N ARG A 279 8.53 6.28 10.60
CA ARG A 279 7.84 7.57 10.55
C ARG A 279 8.32 8.54 11.64
N PHE A 280 8.44 8.05 12.87
CA PHE A 280 8.98 8.82 13.97
C PHE A 280 10.38 9.39 13.66
N ILE A 281 11.30 8.55 13.17
CA ILE A 281 12.66 8.96 12.83
C ILE A 281 12.66 9.93 11.64
N GLN A 282 11.84 9.69 10.60
CA GLN A 282 11.70 10.63 9.48
C GLN A 282 11.22 12.01 9.95
N CYS A 283 10.23 12.06 10.85
CA CYS A 283 9.73 13.32 11.41
C CYS A 283 10.79 14.05 12.24
N LEU A 284 11.57 13.33 13.06
CA LEU A 284 12.69 13.92 13.79
C LEU A 284 13.78 14.45 12.85
N ARG A 285 14.09 13.72 11.77
CA ARG A 285 15.06 14.17 10.77
C ARG A 285 14.61 15.47 10.12
N ARG A 286 13.34 15.56 9.72
CA ARG A 286 12.77 16.79 9.14
C ARG A 286 12.70 17.94 10.17
N LEU A 287 12.38 17.65 11.43
CA LEU A 287 12.45 18.66 12.50
C LEU A 287 13.86 19.25 12.62
N TYR A 288 14.90 18.41 12.56
CA TYR A 288 16.29 18.86 12.66
C TYR A 288 16.76 19.63 11.41
N GLU A 289 16.50 19.09 10.21
CA GLU A 289 16.98 19.66 8.95
C GLU A 289 16.16 20.87 8.49
N GLU A 290 14.84 20.79 8.54
CA GLU A 290 13.92 21.82 8.04
C GLU A 290 13.57 22.86 9.13
N LYS A 291 13.88 22.57 10.40
CA LYS A 291 13.51 23.39 11.57
C LYS A 291 12.00 23.65 11.68
N ASP A 292 11.20 22.74 11.11
CA ASP A 292 9.74 22.82 11.15
C ASP A 292 9.19 22.13 12.41
N SER A 293 8.75 22.94 13.38
CA SER A 293 8.14 22.48 14.63
C SER A 293 6.92 21.59 14.40
N MET A 294 6.20 21.73 13.27
CA MET A 294 5.07 20.86 12.93
C MET A 294 5.50 19.39 12.81
N GLN A 295 6.72 19.13 12.29
CA GLN A 295 7.26 17.78 12.23
C GLN A 295 7.56 17.19 13.62
N GLY A 296 7.87 18.04 14.61
CA GLY A 296 8.01 17.62 16.00
C GLY A 296 6.69 17.11 16.60
N TYR A 297 5.58 17.82 16.35
CA TYR A 297 4.26 17.33 16.77
C TYR A 297 3.87 16.03 16.05
N ASN A 298 4.22 15.91 14.76
CA ASN A 298 4.00 14.66 14.01
C ASN A 298 4.84 13.50 14.59
N ALA A 299 6.08 13.77 15.03
CA ALA A 299 6.90 12.77 15.72
C ALA A 299 6.23 12.32 17.03
N LEU A 300 5.70 13.26 17.83
CA LEU A 300 4.96 12.92 19.06
C LEU A 300 3.73 12.05 18.78
N LYS A 301 3.00 12.32 17.70
CA LYS A 301 1.90 11.46 17.23
C LYS A 301 2.38 10.02 17.04
N TYR A 302 3.40 9.80 16.21
CA TYR A 302 3.91 8.44 15.95
C TYR A 302 4.53 7.79 17.20
N PHE A 303 5.17 8.56 18.09
CA PHE A 303 5.64 8.06 19.38
C PHE A 303 4.49 7.56 20.25
N SER A 304 3.38 8.31 20.32
CA SER A 304 2.19 7.87 21.05
C SER A 304 1.63 6.56 20.50
N THR A 305 1.63 6.37 19.17
CA THR A 305 1.24 5.13 18.51
C THR A 305 2.17 3.97 18.86
N ILE A 306 3.48 4.20 18.88
CA ILE A 306 4.47 3.18 19.29
C ILE A 306 4.17 2.68 20.71
N VAL A 307 3.95 3.60 21.66
CA VAL A 307 3.62 3.25 23.04
C VAL A 307 2.32 2.46 23.10
N ALA A 308 1.27 2.92 22.41
CA ALA A 308 -0.01 2.22 22.35
C ALA A 308 0.11 0.79 21.81
N VAL A 309 0.85 0.59 20.71
CA VAL A 309 1.09 -0.73 20.10
C VAL A 309 1.86 -1.65 21.06
N CYS A 310 2.89 -1.15 21.74
CA CYS A 310 3.66 -1.93 22.73
C CYS A 310 2.80 -2.38 23.92
N VAL A 311 2.01 -1.47 24.49
CA VAL A 311 1.13 -1.77 25.62
C VAL A 311 0.00 -2.71 25.20
N ARG A 312 -0.60 -2.50 24.02
CA ARG A 312 -1.64 -3.39 23.47
C ARG A 312 -1.11 -4.79 23.19
N THR A 313 0.06 -4.91 22.59
CA THR A 313 0.71 -6.21 22.32
C THR A 313 1.02 -6.92 23.64
N THR A 314 1.46 -6.18 24.66
CA THR A 314 1.67 -6.73 26.01
C THR A 314 0.38 -7.21 26.65
N TYR A 315 -0.71 -6.44 26.57
CA TYR A 315 -2.01 -6.85 27.08
C TYR A 315 -2.54 -8.12 26.40
N SER A 316 -2.42 -8.20 25.07
CA SER A 316 -2.87 -9.37 24.31
C SER A 316 -2.11 -10.66 24.67
N ARG A 317 -0.89 -10.55 25.19
CA ARG A 317 -0.02 -11.68 25.51
C ARG A 317 0.05 -12.01 27.01
N ARG A 318 0.03 -11.00 27.89
CA ARG A 318 -0.04 -11.17 29.35
C ARG A 318 -1.51 -11.15 29.78
N THR A 319 -2.12 -12.33 29.75
CA THR A 319 -3.52 -12.61 30.09
C THR A 319 -4.07 -11.85 31.31
N ASN A 320 -5.31 -11.35 31.20
CA ASN A 320 -6.26 -10.94 32.24
C ASN A 320 -5.85 -9.98 33.38
N SER A 321 -4.74 -9.25 33.26
CA SER A 321 -4.50 -8.14 34.17
C SER A 321 -5.40 -6.95 33.81
N LEU A 322 -6.27 -6.55 34.73
CA LEU A 322 -7.08 -5.33 34.61
C LEU A 322 -6.18 -4.09 34.37
N THR A 323 -5.01 -4.05 35.00
CA THR A 323 -4.03 -2.97 34.82
C THR A 323 -3.56 -2.88 33.36
N TRP A 324 -3.11 -3.98 32.77
CA TRP A 324 -2.67 -3.99 31.36
C TRP A 324 -3.83 -3.67 30.40
N LYS A 325 -5.05 -4.12 30.72
CA LYS A 325 -6.26 -3.77 29.94
C LYS A 325 -6.53 -2.27 29.95
N VAL A 326 -6.53 -1.66 31.15
CA VAL A 326 -6.76 -0.23 31.31
C VAL A 326 -5.67 0.56 30.61
N LEU A 327 -4.39 0.21 30.80
CA LEU A 327 -3.27 0.86 30.11
C LEU A 327 -3.36 0.73 28.58
N ALA A 328 -3.67 -0.46 28.06
CA ALA A 328 -3.81 -0.66 26.63
C ALA A 328 -4.93 0.20 26.06
N TRP A 329 -6.07 0.29 26.76
CA TRP A 329 -7.20 1.10 26.32
C TRP A 329 -6.88 2.60 26.39
N THR A 330 -6.25 3.08 27.46
CA THR A 330 -5.90 4.50 27.62
C THR A 330 -4.88 4.95 26.58
N PHE A 331 -3.78 4.23 26.41
CA PHE A 331 -2.76 4.60 25.41
C PHE A 331 -3.30 4.45 23.97
N SER A 332 -4.11 3.43 23.68
CA SER A 332 -4.76 3.30 22.37
C SER A 332 -5.74 4.44 22.10
N ALA A 333 -6.52 4.87 23.09
CA ALA A 333 -7.42 6.01 22.96
C ALA A 333 -6.64 7.31 22.69
N ILE A 334 -5.58 7.58 23.44
CA ILE A 334 -4.72 8.76 23.23
C ILE A 334 -4.13 8.74 21.81
N ALA A 335 -3.53 7.62 21.40
CA ALA A 335 -2.92 7.49 20.09
C ALA A 335 -3.95 7.62 18.95
N ALA A 336 -5.13 7.01 19.12
CA ALA A 336 -6.22 7.08 18.14
C ALA A 336 -6.77 8.51 18.03
N THR A 337 -6.98 9.21 19.15
CA THR A 337 -7.44 10.60 19.14
C THR A 337 -6.40 11.52 18.51
N ALA A 338 -5.12 11.39 18.87
CA ALA A 338 -4.04 12.17 18.28
C ALA A 338 -3.91 11.94 16.77
N SER A 339 -4.01 10.68 16.34
CA SER A 339 -3.93 10.31 14.91
C SER A 339 -5.14 10.80 14.13
N THR A 340 -6.34 10.60 14.66
CA THR A 340 -7.60 11.06 14.05
C THR A 340 -7.63 12.58 13.94
N TYR A 341 -7.19 13.30 14.98
CA TYR A 341 -7.07 14.75 14.94
C TYR A 341 -6.10 15.21 13.85
N TRP A 342 -4.93 14.56 13.78
CA TRP A 342 -3.93 14.88 12.77
C TRP A 342 -4.49 14.72 11.36
N ASP A 343 -5.07 13.57 11.06
CA ASP A 343 -5.59 13.29 9.73
C ASP A 343 -6.73 14.28 9.39
N ILE A 344 -7.74 14.41 10.25
CA ILE A 344 -8.93 15.21 9.94
C ILE A 344 -8.63 16.72 9.90
N VAL A 345 -7.89 17.24 10.89
CA VAL A 345 -7.72 18.69 11.06
C VAL A 345 -6.48 19.19 10.34
N ILE A 346 -5.33 18.52 10.50
CA ILE A 346 -4.06 19.00 9.95
C ILE A 346 -3.97 18.69 8.46
N ASP A 347 -4.20 17.43 8.08
CA ASP A 347 -3.96 17.01 6.70
C ASP A 347 -5.12 17.33 5.77
N TRP A 348 -6.34 17.03 6.21
CA TRP A 348 -7.54 17.30 5.43
C TRP A 348 -8.04 18.75 5.58
N GLY A 349 -7.54 19.49 6.58
CA GLY A 349 -7.90 20.88 6.80
C GLY A 349 -9.34 21.07 7.25
N LEU A 350 -9.93 20.08 7.96
CA LEU A 350 -11.24 20.27 8.58
C LEU A 350 -11.16 21.40 9.62
N LEU A 351 -12.26 22.11 9.86
CA LEU A 351 -12.37 23.22 10.84
C LEU A 351 -11.78 24.55 10.39
N GLN A 352 -11.39 24.69 9.12
CA GLN A 352 -11.09 25.99 8.53
C GLN A 352 -12.39 26.75 8.25
N ARG A 353 -12.87 27.53 9.24
CA ARG A 353 -14.13 28.30 9.14
C ARG A 353 -14.04 29.50 8.21
N GLN A 354 -12.83 30.03 7.99
CA GLN A 354 -12.57 31.24 7.18
C GLN A 354 -12.15 30.94 5.74
N SER A 355 -12.12 29.67 5.33
CA SER A 355 -11.78 29.28 3.96
C SER A 355 -12.95 29.49 2.99
N LYS A 356 -12.64 29.53 1.70
CA LYS A 356 -13.64 29.60 0.62
C LYS A 356 -14.60 28.40 0.63
N ASN A 357 -14.12 27.24 1.08
CA ASN A 357 -14.91 26.02 1.24
C ASN A 357 -15.22 25.84 2.72
N ARG A 358 -16.41 26.26 3.19
CA ARG A 358 -16.78 26.21 4.61
C ARG A 358 -16.40 24.86 5.25
N TRP A 359 -15.50 24.91 6.24
CA TRP A 359 -14.94 23.76 7.00
C TRP A 359 -13.81 22.97 6.34
N LEU A 360 -13.40 23.26 5.11
CA LEU A 360 -12.31 22.58 4.40
C LEU A 360 -11.25 23.58 3.93
N ARG A 361 -10.07 23.11 3.53
CA ARG A 361 -9.03 24.00 2.99
C ARG A 361 -9.41 24.69 1.67
N ASP A 362 -8.75 25.81 1.37
CA ASP A 362 -9.02 26.61 0.17
C ASP A 362 -8.70 25.87 -1.13
N LYS A 363 -7.61 25.10 -1.14
CA LYS A 363 -7.15 24.34 -2.31
C LYS A 363 -7.60 22.89 -2.19
N LEU A 364 -8.71 22.58 -2.85
CA LEU A 364 -9.22 21.22 -3.00
C LEU A 364 -8.78 20.63 -4.34
N LEU A 365 -8.40 19.36 -4.30
CA LEU A 365 -8.07 18.56 -5.48
C LEU A 365 -9.33 18.18 -6.27
N VAL A 366 -10.42 17.94 -5.54
CA VAL A 366 -11.74 17.58 -6.04
C VAL A 366 -12.71 18.70 -5.72
N SER A 367 -13.50 19.13 -6.69
CA SER A 367 -14.43 20.25 -6.50
C SER A 367 -15.60 19.91 -5.57
N HIS A 368 -15.90 18.63 -5.36
CA HIS A 368 -17.07 18.18 -4.61
C HIS A 368 -16.74 17.97 -3.14
N ASN A 369 -17.20 18.90 -2.28
CA ASN A 369 -16.95 18.88 -0.84
C ASN A 369 -17.44 17.58 -0.16
N PHE A 370 -18.56 16.99 -0.62
CA PHE A 370 -19.10 15.75 -0.04
C PHE A 370 -18.11 14.58 -0.10
N VAL A 371 -17.25 14.54 -1.12
CA VAL A 371 -16.22 13.48 -1.25
C VAL A 371 -15.23 13.54 -0.09
N TYR A 372 -14.92 14.75 0.40
CA TYR A 372 -14.04 14.93 1.54
C TYR A 372 -14.68 14.48 2.85
N PHE A 373 -15.93 14.88 3.10
CA PHE A 373 -16.66 14.45 4.28
C PHE A 373 -16.92 12.94 4.29
N GLY A 374 -17.29 12.34 3.16
CA GLY A 374 -17.46 10.90 3.04
C GLY A 374 -16.18 10.13 3.36
N ALA A 375 -15.03 10.60 2.86
CA ALA A 375 -13.75 9.97 3.16
C ALA A 375 -13.33 10.13 4.64
N MET A 376 -13.60 11.29 5.26
CA MET A 376 -13.40 11.48 6.71
C MET A 376 -14.30 10.55 7.55
N VAL A 377 -15.56 10.37 7.15
CA VAL A 377 -16.48 9.44 7.83
C VAL A 377 -15.96 8.00 7.71
N CYS A 378 -15.54 7.58 6.51
CA CYS A 378 -14.90 6.28 6.32
C CYS A 378 -13.66 6.12 7.22
N LEU A 379 -12.81 7.14 7.31
CA LEU A 379 -11.64 7.14 8.19
C LEU A 379 -12.02 6.96 9.66
N CYS A 380 -13.00 7.71 10.17
CA CYS A 380 -13.49 7.58 11.54
C CYS A 380 -14.05 6.17 11.84
N ILE A 381 -14.78 5.58 10.88
CA ILE A 381 -15.32 4.22 11.02
C ILE A 381 -14.17 3.21 11.11
N SER A 382 -13.13 3.36 10.30
CA SER A 382 -11.95 2.48 10.34
C SER A 382 -11.20 2.52 11.68
N PHE A 383 -11.23 3.63 12.42
CA PHE A 383 -10.66 3.71 13.77
C PHE A 383 -11.51 3.03 14.85
N TYR A 384 -12.81 2.82 14.60
CA TYR A 384 -13.74 2.24 15.56
C TYR A 384 -13.89 0.72 15.41
N ILE A 385 -13.46 0.15 14.27
CA ILE A 385 -13.42 -1.29 14.06
C ILE A 385 -12.20 -1.86 14.82
N PRO A 386 -12.39 -2.77 15.81
CA PRO A 386 -11.27 -3.39 16.50
C PRO A 386 -10.41 -4.20 15.51
N GLU A 387 -9.08 -4.03 15.56
CA GLU A 387 -8.06 -4.60 14.63
C GLU A 387 -8.11 -6.13 14.39
N ASN A 388 -9.03 -6.87 15.01
CA ASN A 388 -9.24 -8.28 14.68
C ASN A 388 -9.91 -8.48 13.31
N ASP A 389 -10.52 -7.43 12.74
CA ASP A 389 -11.13 -7.47 11.40
C ASP A 389 -10.59 -6.32 10.51
N CYS A 390 -9.58 -6.62 9.69
CA CYS A 390 -9.03 -5.80 8.59
C CYS A 390 -8.47 -4.41 8.94
N ASP A 391 -7.15 -4.35 9.13
CA ASP A 391 -6.38 -3.12 9.38
C ASP A 391 -5.97 -2.43 8.05
N PHE A 392 -6.82 -1.57 7.47
CA PHE A 392 -6.48 -0.72 6.31
C PHE A 392 -6.81 0.75 6.60
N LYS A 393 -5.99 1.39 7.45
CA LYS A 393 -6.23 2.73 7.98
C LYS A 393 -5.87 3.89 7.01
N HIS A 394 -4.92 3.75 6.08
CA HIS A 394 -4.30 4.93 5.39
C HIS A 394 -4.27 4.90 3.85
N CYS A 395 -4.93 3.96 3.18
CA CYS A 395 -4.90 3.96 1.71
C CYS A 395 -5.91 4.94 1.07
N PHE A 396 -6.98 5.35 1.77
CA PHE A 396 -7.89 6.43 1.32
C PHE A 396 -7.31 7.84 1.50
N TYR A 397 -6.33 7.97 2.41
CA TYR A 397 -5.71 9.24 2.77
C TYR A 397 -5.09 9.97 1.56
N PHE A 398 -4.53 9.24 0.58
CA PHE A 398 -3.86 9.84 -0.58
C PHE A 398 -4.74 10.10 -1.81
N LEU A 399 -6.01 9.71 -1.76
CA LEU A 399 -6.94 9.85 -2.87
C LEU A 399 -7.32 11.33 -3.09
N LEU A 400 -7.16 12.17 -2.07
CA LEU A 400 -7.62 13.57 -2.04
C LEU A 400 -6.65 14.58 -1.39
N VAL A 401 -5.65 14.12 -0.64
CA VAL A 401 -4.88 14.99 0.27
C VAL A 401 -3.61 15.58 -0.36
N SER A 402 -2.96 14.92 -1.31
CA SER A 402 -1.73 15.41 -1.96
C SER A 402 -1.95 16.07 -3.30
#